data_AF-A0A7C1WQ93-F1
#
_entry.id   AF-A0A7C1WQ93-F1
#
_cell.length_a   1.000
_cell.length_b   1.000
_cell.length_c   1.000
_cell.angle_alpha   90.00
_cell.angle_beta   90.00
_cell.angle_gamma   90.00
#
_symmetry.space_group_name_H-M   'P 1'
#
loop_
_entity.id
_entity.type
_entity.pdbx_description
1 polymer ?
#
loop_
_entity_poly.entity_id
_entity_poly.type
_entity_poly.pdbx_seq_one_letter_code
_entity_poly.pdbx_strand_id
1 'polypeptide(L)'
;NGLMYYTLGQRKGLGIGGLKDGDEEPWYVVEKDLLNNILKVAQGHNHPAMFHNTLETGPINWIEQSEPDFENKLTAKIRYRQSDQVCQLTKIDDSSYKVFFDEAQRAITPGQSVVFYQDEVCLGGGVIEAMR
;
A
#
# COMPACT_ATOMS: atom_id res chain seq x y z
N ASN A 1 -24.57 3.49 0.24
CA ASN A 1 -23.20 3.22 0.74
C ASN A 1 -22.66 1.99 0.02
N GLY A 2 -21.47 2.07 -0.56
CA GLY A 2 -20.80 0.98 -1.28
C GLY A 2 -19.29 1.00 -1.04
N LEU A 3 -18.61 -0.11 -1.33
CA LEU A 3 -17.17 -0.28 -1.04
C LEU A 3 -16.27 0.76 -1.71
N MET A 4 -16.72 1.37 -2.81
CA MET A 4 -16.00 2.44 -3.51
C MET A 4 -15.74 3.69 -2.65
N TYR A 5 -16.53 3.94 -1.61
CA TYR A 5 -16.36 5.10 -0.72
C TYR A 5 -15.36 4.89 0.41
N TYR A 6 -14.73 3.71 0.46
CA TYR A 6 -13.80 3.34 1.52
C TYR A 6 -12.40 3.06 0.96
N THR A 7 -11.39 3.58 1.66
CA THR A 7 -9.97 3.36 1.39
C THR A 7 -9.32 2.60 2.55
N LEU A 8 -8.32 1.75 2.27
CA LEU A 8 -7.59 1.05 3.33
C LEU A 8 -6.92 2.06 4.28
N GLY A 9 -7.07 1.81 5.58
CA GLY A 9 -6.64 2.71 6.65
C GLY A 9 -7.56 3.91 6.92
N GLN A 10 -8.75 3.97 6.31
CA GLN A 10 -9.73 5.02 6.57
C GLN A 10 -10.38 4.86 7.96
N ARG A 11 -10.42 5.96 8.72
CA ARG A 11 -11.10 6.04 10.03
C ARG A 11 -12.50 6.65 9.95
N LYS A 12 -12.63 7.78 9.25
CA LYS A 12 -13.85 8.58 9.22
C LYS A 12 -14.91 7.95 8.32
N GLY A 13 -16.18 8.21 8.60
CA GLY A 13 -17.30 7.74 7.78
C GLY A 13 -17.74 6.30 8.05
N LEU A 14 -17.14 5.61 9.03
CA LEU A 14 -17.56 4.26 9.44
C LEU A 14 -18.80 4.24 10.32
N GLY A 15 -19.08 5.33 11.05
CA GLY A 15 -20.25 5.42 11.93
C GLY A 15 -20.21 4.47 13.14
N ILE A 16 -19.05 3.88 13.43
CA ILE A 16 -18.86 2.97 14.57
C ILE A 16 -18.30 3.77 15.75
N GLY A 17 -19.02 3.77 16.87
CA GLY A 17 -18.59 4.36 18.13
C GLY A 17 -19.01 3.48 19.31
N GLY A 18 -18.14 3.40 20.33
CA GLY A 18 -18.43 2.82 21.65
C GLY A 18 -19.11 1.46 21.65
N LEU A 19 -18.32 0.38 21.55
CA LEU A 19 -18.81 -0.99 21.76
C LEU A 19 -18.64 -1.38 23.23
N LYS A 20 -19.62 -2.12 23.79
CA LYS A 20 -19.63 -2.54 25.19
C LYS A 20 -18.39 -3.35 25.60
N ASP A 21 -17.82 -4.09 24.64
CA ASP A 21 -16.66 -4.97 24.81
C ASP A 21 -15.50 -4.61 23.86
N GLY A 22 -15.50 -3.40 23.28
CA GLY A 22 -14.44 -2.93 22.39
C GLY A 22 -13.55 -1.91 23.09
N ASP A 23 -12.27 -1.85 22.70
CA ASP A 23 -11.36 -0.80 23.18
C ASP A 23 -11.88 0.59 22.78
N GLU A 24 -11.48 1.65 23.49
CA GLU A 24 -11.82 3.03 23.10
C GLU A 24 -11.09 3.49 21.82
N GLU A 25 -10.27 2.61 21.24
CA GLU A 25 -9.52 2.89 20.03
C GLU A 25 -10.43 3.04 18.79
N PRO A 26 -10.07 3.98 17.89
CA PRO A 26 -10.83 4.20 16.68
C PRO A 26 -10.77 3.01 15.73
N TRP A 27 -11.85 2.82 14.96
CA TRP A 27 -11.95 1.81 13.91
C TRP A 27 -11.31 2.29 12.61
N TYR A 28 -10.67 1.36 11.90
CA TYR A 28 -10.06 1.57 10.59
C TYR A 28 -10.47 0.49 9.61
N VAL A 29 -10.60 0.84 8.33
CA VAL A 29 -10.77 -0.13 7.24
C VAL A 29 -9.47 -0.92 7.04
N VAL A 30 -9.54 -2.24 7.13
CA VAL A 30 -8.37 -3.13 6.99
C VAL A 30 -8.45 -4.01 5.74
N GLU A 31 -9.65 -4.27 5.20
CA GLU A 31 -9.81 -5.07 4.00
C GLU A 31 -11.12 -4.71 3.27
N LYS A 32 -11.13 -4.94 1.96
CA LYS A 32 -12.32 -4.82 1.10
C LYS A 32 -12.50 -6.10 0.31
N ASP A 33 -13.52 -6.87 0.66
CA ASP A 33 -13.92 -8.04 -0.11
C ASP A 33 -14.97 -7.62 -1.13
N LEU A 34 -14.51 -7.37 -2.36
CA LEU A 34 -15.37 -6.92 -3.45
C LEU A 34 -16.36 -7.99 -3.93
N LEU A 35 -15.99 -9.28 -3.81
CA LEU A 35 -16.81 -10.40 -4.27
C LEU A 35 -18.02 -10.58 -3.36
N ASN A 36 -17.81 -10.53 -2.05
CA ASN A 36 -18.86 -10.70 -1.06
C ASN A 36 -19.48 -9.38 -0.60
N ASN A 37 -18.99 -8.25 -1.11
CA ASN A 37 -19.38 -6.89 -0.70
C ASN A 37 -19.21 -6.65 0.82
N ILE A 38 -18.11 -7.12 1.39
CA ILE A 38 -17.79 -7.01 2.82
C ILE A 38 -16.69 -5.97 3.04
N LEU A 39 -16.92 -5.04 3.98
CA LEU A 39 -15.91 -4.13 4.50
C LEU A 39 -15.41 -4.64 5.84
N LYS A 40 -14.14 -5.06 5.91
CA LYS A 40 -13.55 -5.48 7.19
C LYS A 40 -12.91 -4.28 7.87
N VAL A 41 -13.17 -4.15 9.16
CA VAL A 41 -12.66 -3.06 10.00
C VAL A 41 -12.03 -3.65 11.26
N ALA A 42 -11.03 -2.96 11.80
CA ALA A 42 -10.38 -3.33 13.07
C ALA A 42 -10.08 -2.09 13.90
N GLN A 43 -9.92 -2.27 15.22
CA GLN A 43 -9.54 -1.21 16.14
C GLN A 43 -8.04 -1.00 16.19
N GLY A 44 -7.64 0.24 16.45
CA GLY A 44 -6.24 0.60 16.68
C GLY A 44 -5.53 1.07 15.43
N HIS A 45 -4.79 2.17 15.56
CA HIS A 45 -4.08 2.76 14.42
C HIS A 45 -3.01 1.82 13.85
N ASN A 46 -2.45 0.97 14.71
CA ASN A 46 -1.37 0.04 14.39
C ASN A 46 -1.82 -1.42 14.34
N HIS A 47 -3.10 -1.68 14.06
CA HIS A 47 -3.60 -3.05 13.96
C HIS A 47 -2.79 -3.86 12.92
N PRO A 48 -2.30 -5.07 13.25
CA PRO A 48 -1.42 -5.86 12.37
C PRO A 48 -1.98 -6.08 10.96
N ALA A 49 -3.29 -6.27 10.82
CA ALA A 49 -3.95 -6.45 9.53
C ALA A 49 -3.84 -5.25 8.57
N MET A 50 -3.35 -4.08 9.04
CA MET A 50 -3.08 -2.94 8.16
C MET A 50 -1.68 -2.97 7.56
N PHE A 51 -0.76 -3.82 8.05
CA PHE A 51 0.63 -3.79 7.67
C PHE A 51 0.96 -4.93 6.73
N HIS A 52 1.62 -4.60 5.62
CA HIS A 52 2.04 -5.55 4.60
C HIS A 52 3.47 -5.20 4.19
N ASN A 53 4.29 -6.23 3.97
CA ASN A 53 5.67 -6.02 3.50
C ASN A 53 5.77 -6.12 1.99
N THR A 54 4.73 -6.59 1.29
CA THR A 54 4.80 -6.75 -0.16
C THR A 54 3.62 -6.15 -0.89
N LEU A 55 3.90 -5.68 -2.10
CA LEU A 55 2.88 -5.28 -3.06
C LEU A 55 3.26 -5.76 -4.45
N GLU A 56 2.26 -5.86 -5.30
CA GLU A 56 2.42 -6.09 -6.73
C GLU A 56 1.97 -4.84 -7.48
N THR A 57 2.74 -4.48 -8.49
CA THR A 57 2.42 -3.38 -9.41
C THR A 57 2.47 -3.92 -10.83
N GLY A 58 1.64 -3.34 -11.70
CA GLY A 58 1.71 -3.58 -13.13
C GLY A 58 2.98 -2.98 -13.77
N PRO A 59 2.93 -2.56 -15.05
CA PRO A 59 4.10 -2.00 -15.70
C PRO A 59 4.56 -0.72 -15.00
N ILE A 60 5.87 -0.60 -14.77
CA ILE A 60 6.47 0.61 -14.23
C ILE A 60 6.79 1.55 -15.37
N ASN A 61 6.39 2.81 -15.22
CA ASN A 61 6.82 3.89 -16.11
C ASN A 61 8.13 4.46 -15.59
N TRP A 62 9.23 4.06 -16.23
CA TRP A 62 10.56 4.60 -15.95
C TRP A 62 10.73 5.98 -16.59
N ILE A 63 11.38 6.89 -15.88
CA ILE A 63 11.68 8.25 -16.37
C ILE A 63 12.80 8.18 -17.41
N GLU A 64 13.81 7.36 -17.15
CA GLU A 64 14.83 7.03 -18.16
C GLU A 64 14.32 5.93 -19.11
N GLN A 65 14.92 5.84 -20.30
CA GLN A 65 14.48 4.89 -21.34
C GLN A 65 14.83 3.43 -21.04
N SER A 66 15.41 3.14 -19.87
CA SER A 66 15.80 1.81 -19.45
C SER A 66 15.49 1.57 -17.98
N GLU A 67 15.24 0.30 -17.67
CA GLU A 67 15.13 -0.20 -16.31
C GLU A 67 16.45 0.07 -15.55
N PRO A 68 16.39 0.66 -14.34
CA PRO A 68 17.59 0.99 -13.57
C PRO A 68 18.22 -0.28 -12.99
N ASP A 69 19.51 -0.20 -12.66
CA ASP A 69 20.22 -1.29 -11.99
C ASP A 69 19.75 -1.40 -10.51
N PHE A 70 19.12 -2.52 -10.18
CA PHE A 70 18.54 -2.79 -8.86
C PHE A 70 19.56 -3.28 -7.82
N GLU A 71 20.85 -3.39 -8.14
CA GLU A 71 21.88 -3.74 -7.16
C GLU A 71 22.09 -2.63 -6.10
N ASN A 72 21.62 -1.41 -6.38
CA ASN A 72 21.71 -0.28 -5.46
C ASN A 72 20.54 -0.21 -4.48
N LYS A 73 20.75 0.49 -3.37
CA LYS A 73 19.72 0.77 -2.36
C LYS A 73 18.55 1.52 -3.00
N LEU A 74 17.41 0.85 -3.12
CA LEU A 74 16.17 1.39 -3.66
C LEU A 74 15.24 1.83 -2.52
N THR A 75 14.57 2.95 -2.70
CA THR A 75 13.46 3.34 -1.83
C THR A 75 12.18 3.52 -2.63
N ALA A 76 11.04 3.37 -1.96
CA ALA A 76 9.74 3.63 -2.56
C ALA A 76 8.80 4.39 -1.63
N LYS A 77 7.87 5.12 -2.25
CA LYS A 77 6.73 5.77 -1.59
C LYS A 77 5.44 5.17 -2.14
N ILE A 78 4.53 4.77 -1.25
CA ILE A 78 3.21 4.24 -1.63
C ILE A 78 2.09 5.26 -1.41
N ARG A 79 2.42 6.43 -0.83
CA ARG A 79 1.52 7.56 -0.62
C ARG A 79 2.28 8.87 -0.76
N TYR A 80 1.58 9.90 -1.24
CA TYR A 80 2.12 11.26 -1.30
C TYR A 80 2.51 11.75 0.10
N ARG A 81 3.70 12.35 0.22
CA ARG A 81 4.33 12.85 1.47
C ARG A 81 4.74 11.78 2.48
N GLN A 82 4.71 10.50 2.11
CA GLN A 82 5.37 9.47 2.91
C GLN A 82 6.89 9.66 2.85
N SER A 83 7.59 9.34 3.94
CA SER A 83 9.04 9.19 3.93
C SER A 83 9.46 8.03 3.04
N ASP A 84 10.66 8.11 2.47
CA ASP A 84 11.26 7.01 1.71
C ASP A 84 11.35 5.73 2.53
N GLN A 85 10.93 4.62 1.93
CA GLN A 85 10.96 3.29 2.56
C GLN A 85 11.88 2.39 1.78
N VAL A 86 12.83 1.76 2.45
CA VAL A 86 13.76 0.84 1.81
C VAL A 86 12.99 -0.35 1.26
N CYS A 87 13.27 -0.68 0.00
CA CYS A 87 12.63 -1.79 -0.67
C CYS A 87 13.55 -2.48 -1.67
N GLN A 88 13.10 -3.66 -2.10
CA GLN A 88 13.66 -4.43 -3.19
C GLN A 88 12.58 -4.58 -4.26
N LEU A 89 12.99 -4.49 -5.53
CA LEU A 89 12.12 -4.68 -6.68
C LEU A 89 12.53 -5.96 -7.40
N THR A 90 11.54 -6.79 -7.73
CA THR A 90 11.75 -8.01 -8.52
C THR A 90 10.74 -8.02 -9.65
N LYS A 91 11.24 -8.14 -10.89
CA LYS A 91 10.38 -8.35 -12.05
C LYS A 91 9.78 -9.76 -11.98
N ILE A 92 8.45 -9.85 -12.04
CA ILE A 92 7.73 -11.13 -12.10
C ILE A 92 7.65 -11.58 -13.56
N ASP A 93 7.22 -10.67 -14.44
CA ASP A 93 7.12 -10.86 -15.88
C ASP A 93 7.28 -9.50 -16.62
N ASP A 94 7.06 -9.47 -17.93
CA ASP A 94 7.20 -8.26 -18.75
C ASP A 94 6.19 -7.14 -18.41
N SER A 95 5.17 -7.45 -17.62
CA SER A 95 4.07 -6.56 -17.27
C SER A 95 3.89 -6.32 -15.79
N SER A 96 4.67 -6.96 -14.92
CA SER A 96 4.45 -6.87 -13.47
C SER A 96 5.71 -6.99 -12.64
N TYR A 97 5.68 -6.31 -11.50
CA TYR A 97 6.77 -6.27 -10.54
C TYR A 97 6.24 -6.52 -9.13
N LYS A 98 7.08 -7.17 -8.33
CA LYS A 98 6.90 -7.32 -6.90
C LYS A 98 7.82 -6.36 -6.17
N VAL A 99 7.26 -5.64 -5.20
CA VAL A 99 8.03 -4.81 -4.27
C VAL A 99 8.02 -5.49 -2.91
N PHE A 100 9.19 -5.63 -2.31
CA PHE A 100 9.37 -6.07 -0.93
C PHE A 100 9.94 -4.91 -0.11
N PHE A 101 9.29 -4.53 0.99
CA PHE A 101 9.78 -3.52 1.91
C PHE A 101 10.48 -4.16 3.10
N ASP A 102 11.60 -3.56 3.52
CA ASP A 102 12.33 -4.00 4.71
C ASP A 102 11.47 -3.85 5.98
N GLU A 103 10.73 -2.75 6.06
CA GLU A 103 9.76 -2.48 7.12
C GLU A 103 8.32 -2.59 6.61
N ALA A 104 7.42 -3.09 7.46
CA ALA A 104 6.04 -3.28 7.10
C ALA A 104 5.33 -1.96 6.80
N GLN A 105 4.67 -1.89 5.65
CA GLN A 105 4.02 -0.67 5.19
C GLN A 105 2.54 -0.66 5.56
N ARG A 106 2.11 0.45 6.15
CA ARG A 106 0.73 0.61 6.61
C ARG A 106 -0.20 0.96 5.45
N ALA A 107 -1.28 0.21 5.36
CA ALA A 107 -2.42 0.44 4.48
C ALA A 107 -2.01 0.65 3.00
N ILE A 108 -1.17 -0.25 2.49
CA ILE A 108 -0.96 -0.40 1.04
C ILE A 108 -2.34 -0.47 0.37
N THR A 109 -2.57 0.33 -0.67
CA THR A 109 -3.91 0.49 -1.25
C THR A 109 -3.86 0.32 -2.77
N PRO A 110 -4.52 -0.73 -3.32
CA PRO A 110 -4.66 -0.88 -4.76
C PRO A 110 -5.27 0.36 -5.42
N GLY A 111 -4.75 0.73 -6.59
CA GLY A 111 -5.10 1.94 -7.34
C GLY A 111 -4.34 3.20 -6.94
N GLN A 112 -3.57 3.19 -5.83
CA GLN A 112 -2.58 4.22 -5.56
C GLN A 112 -1.28 3.95 -6.33
N SER A 113 -0.42 4.95 -6.45
CA SER A 113 0.89 4.79 -7.08
C SER A 113 1.94 4.32 -6.07
N VAL A 114 2.85 3.45 -6.53
CA VAL A 114 4.16 3.23 -5.93
C VAL A 114 5.19 3.97 -6.78
N VAL A 115 6.04 4.78 -6.15
CA VAL A 115 7.07 5.57 -6.83
C VAL A 115 8.43 5.21 -6.26
N PHE A 116 9.38 4.95 -7.14
CA PHE A 116 10.72 4.44 -6.81
C PHE A 116 11.75 5.55 -6.93
N TYR A 117 12.69 5.54 -5.98
CA TYR A 117 13.77 6.51 -5.85
C TYR A 117 15.10 5.80 -5.60
N GLN A 118 16.17 6.40 -6.12
CA GLN A 118 17.53 6.13 -5.72
C GLN A 118 18.12 7.42 -5.20
N ASP A 119 18.33 7.48 -3.88
CA ASP A 119 18.64 8.71 -3.16
C ASP A 119 17.62 9.82 -3.49
N GLU A 120 18.05 10.92 -4.11
CA GLU A 120 17.20 12.06 -4.49
C GLU A 120 16.60 11.92 -5.90
N VAL A 121 16.98 10.89 -6.65
CA VAL A 121 16.56 10.69 -8.05
C VAL A 121 15.27 9.89 -8.09
N CYS A 122 14.22 10.48 -8.66
CA CYS A 122 12.99 9.75 -9.00
C CYS A 122 13.27 8.88 -10.23
N LEU A 123 13.09 7.57 -10.10
CA LEU A 123 13.33 6.62 -11.19
C LEU A 123 12.07 6.38 -12.02
N GLY A 124 10.91 6.38 -11.39
CA GLY A 124 9.65 6.05 -12.03
C GLY A 124 8.60 5.55 -11.06
N GLY A 125 7.48 5.06 -11.59
CA GLY A 125 6.41 4.53 -10.74
C GLY A 125 5.37 3.72 -11.49
N GLY A 126 4.62 2.94 -10.73
CA GLY A 126 3.55 2.06 -11.20
C GLY A 126 2.29 2.20 -10.35
N VAL A 127 1.20 1.59 -10.81
CA VAL A 127 -0.05 1.49 -10.04
C VAL A 127 -0.01 0.22 -9.21
N ILE A 128 -0.31 0.34 -7.92
CA ILE A 128 -0.41 -0.80 -7.01
C ILE A 128 -1.67 -1.60 -7.40
N GLU A 129 -1.50 -2.89 -7.67
CA GLU A 129 -2.60 -3.77 -8.07
C GLU A 129 -3.04 -4.68 -6.93
N ALA A 130 -2.09 -5.15 -6.11
CA ALA A 130 -2.37 -6.02 -4.98
C ALA A 130 -1.39 -5.79 -3.82
N MET A 131 -1.83 -6.17 -2.62
CA MET A 131 -0.98 -6.37 -1.44
C MET A 131 -0.96 -7.88 -1.17
N ARG A 132 0.24 -8.47 -1.10
CA ARG A 132 0.42 -9.90 -0.83
C ARG A 132 1.24 -10.12 0.44
#